data_AF-L8YC57-F1
#
_entry.id   AF-L8YC57-F1
#
_cell.length_a   1.000
_cell.length_b   1.000
_cell.length_c   1.000
_cell.angle_alpha   90.00
_cell.angle_beta   90.00
_cell.angle_gamma   90.00
#
_symmetry.space_group_name_H-M   'P 1'
#
loop_
_entity.id
_entity.type
_entity.pdbx_description
1 polymer ?
#
loop_
_entity_poly.entity_id
_entity_poly.type
_entity_poly.pdbx_seq_one_letter_code
_entity_poly.pdbx_strand_id
1 'polypeptide(L)'
;MDSVRSGPFGQIFRPDNFVFGQSGAGNNWAKGHYTEGAELVDSVLDVVRKESESCDCLQGFQLTHSLGGGTGSGMGTLLISKIREEYPDRIMNTFSVMPSPKVSDTVVEPYNATLSVHQLVENTDETYCIDNEALYDICFRTLKLTTPTYGDLNHLVSATMSGVTTCLRFPGQLNADLRKLAVNMVPFPRLHFFMPGFAPLTSRGSQQYRALTVPELTQQITAIQELFKRISEQFTAMFRRKAFLHWYTGEGMDEMEFTEAESNMNDLVSEYQQYQDATADEQGEFEEEEGEDEA
;
A
#
# COMPACT_ATOMS: atom_id res chain seq x y z
N MET A 1 -16.83 2.06 -12.35
CA MET A 1 -17.46 0.72 -12.20
C MET A 1 -17.91 0.14 -13.52
N ASP A 2 -18.56 0.91 -14.40
CA ASP A 2 -19.04 0.40 -15.70
C ASP A 2 -17.93 -0.18 -16.58
N SER A 3 -16.74 0.41 -16.56
CA SER A 3 -15.57 -0.14 -17.27
C SER A 3 -15.18 -1.53 -16.79
N VAL A 4 -15.29 -1.81 -15.48
CA VAL A 4 -15.00 -3.14 -14.90
C VAL A 4 -16.09 -4.14 -15.31
N ARG A 5 -17.37 -3.73 -15.25
CA ARG A 5 -18.51 -4.56 -15.64
C ARG A 5 -18.50 -4.91 -17.14
N SER A 6 -18.03 -3.98 -17.97
CA SER A 6 -17.85 -4.19 -19.41
C SER A 6 -16.56 -4.95 -19.78
N GLY A 7 -15.67 -5.16 -18.81
CA GLY A 7 -14.39 -5.83 -19.02
C GLY A 7 -14.54 -7.33 -19.30
N PRO A 8 -13.46 -8.01 -19.70
CA PRO A 8 -13.48 -9.42 -20.09
C PRO A 8 -14.07 -10.36 -19.03
N PHE A 9 -13.90 -10.02 -17.75
CA PHE A 9 -14.38 -10.80 -16.61
C PHE A 9 -15.43 -10.04 -15.79
N GLY A 10 -16.05 -8.98 -16.31
CA GLY A 10 -16.98 -8.15 -15.54
C GLY A 10 -18.19 -8.89 -14.97
N GLN A 11 -18.61 -9.97 -15.64
CA GLN A 11 -19.74 -10.81 -15.23
C GLN A 11 -19.39 -11.85 -14.14
N ILE A 12 -18.11 -12.01 -13.77
CA ILE A 12 -17.70 -12.96 -12.72
C ILE A 12 -18.05 -12.44 -11.31
N PHE A 13 -18.12 -11.12 -11.15
CA PHE A 13 -18.33 -10.48 -9.87
C PHE A 13 -19.81 -10.42 -9.54
N ARG A 14 -20.17 -10.68 -8.28
CA ARG A 14 -21.54 -10.54 -7.80
C ARG A 14 -22.00 -9.09 -7.98
N PRO A 15 -23.14 -8.83 -8.66
CA PRO A 15 -23.65 -7.47 -8.86
C PRO A 15 -23.87 -6.70 -7.56
N ASP A 16 -24.29 -7.40 -6.50
CA ASP A 16 -24.52 -6.82 -5.16
C ASP A 16 -23.22 -6.31 -4.51
N ASN A 17 -22.06 -6.81 -4.92
CA ASN A 17 -20.78 -6.42 -4.34
C ASN A 17 -20.22 -5.14 -5.00
N PHE A 18 -20.92 -4.57 -5.98
CA PHE A 18 -20.57 -3.29 -6.58
C PHE A 18 -21.20 -2.14 -5.78
N VAL A 19 -20.45 -1.61 -4.82
CA VAL A 19 -20.82 -0.40 -4.08
C VAL A 19 -20.11 0.82 -4.69
N PHE A 20 -20.86 1.85 -5.05
CA PHE A 20 -20.32 3.08 -5.64
C PHE A 20 -21.21 4.29 -5.33
N GLY A 21 -20.56 5.43 -5.07
CA GLY A 21 -21.22 6.73 -4.94
C GLY A 21 -21.43 7.41 -6.31
N GLN A 22 -22.25 8.46 -6.34
CA GLN A 22 -22.41 9.29 -7.55
C GLN A 22 -21.29 10.33 -7.71
N SER A 23 -20.70 10.74 -6.59
CA SER A 23 -19.64 11.75 -6.54
C SER A 23 -18.26 11.08 -6.38
N GLY A 24 -17.25 11.66 -7.03
CA GLY A 24 -15.86 11.30 -6.79
C GLY A 24 -15.24 12.09 -5.64
N ALA A 25 -14.16 11.56 -5.06
CA ALA A 25 -13.36 12.26 -4.05
C ALA A 25 -12.47 13.37 -4.64
N GLY A 26 -12.38 13.51 -5.97
CA GLY A 26 -11.68 14.62 -6.62
C GLY A 26 -10.18 14.74 -6.29
N ASN A 27 -9.48 13.62 -6.09
CA ASN A 27 -8.09 13.56 -5.63
C ASN A 27 -7.84 14.24 -4.27
N ASN A 28 -8.86 14.33 -3.43
CA ASN A 28 -8.76 14.86 -2.08
C ASN A 28 -8.97 13.74 -1.06
N TRP A 29 -7.95 13.49 -0.24
CA TRP A 29 -8.00 12.51 0.85
C TRP A 29 -9.08 12.85 1.87
N ALA A 30 -9.19 14.11 2.30
CA ALA A 30 -10.18 14.53 3.31
C ALA A 30 -11.61 14.30 2.82
N LYS A 31 -11.87 14.52 1.53
CA LYS A 31 -13.18 14.21 0.93
C LYS A 31 -13.49 12.71 0.96
N GLY A 32 -12.48 11.89 0.73
CA GLY A 32 -12.58 10.44 0.81
C GLY A 32 -12.75 9.92 2.25
N HIS A 33 -12.16 10.59 3.24
CA HIS A 33 -12.14 10.11 4.62
C HIS A 33 -13.28 10.67 5.47
N TYR A 34 -13.60 11.96 5.34
CA TYR A 34 -14.53 12.65 6.23
C TYR A 34 -15.91 12.93 5.64
N THR A 35 -16.02 13.07 4.31
CA THR A 35 -17.29 13.44 3.66
C THR A 35 -17.88 12.31 2.84
N GLU A 36 -17.60 12.24 1.54
CA GLU A 36 -18.25 11.30 0.61
C GLU A 36 -17.98 9.83 0.95
N GLY A 37 -16.76 9.51 1.41
CA GLY A 37 -16.44 8.13 1.76
C GLY A 37 -17.07 7.70 3.09
N ALA A 38 -17.28 8.63 4.02
CA ALA A 38 -17.95 8.35 5.28
C ALA A 38 -19.44 8.03 5.08
N GLU A 39 -20.11 8.63 4.09
CA GLU A 39 -21.49 8.29 3.74
C GLU A 39 -21.61 6.88 3.11
N LEU A 40 -20.57 6.43 2.40
CA LEU A 40 -20.58 5.17 1.67
C LEU A 40 -20.02 3.98 2.47
N VAL A 41 -19.23 4.24 3.52
CA VAL A 41 -18.49 3.21 4.27
C VAL A 41 -19.41 2.14 4.85
N ASP A 42 -20.55 2.53 5.42
CA ASP A 42 -21.50 1.59 6.06
C ASP A 42 -22.06 0.60 5.03
N SER A 43 -22.38 1.07 3.82
CA SER A 43 -22.85 0.21 2.73
C SER A 43 -21.79 -0.78 2.28
N VAL A 44 -20.52 -0.39 2.30
CA VAL A 44 -19.41 -1.30 1.99
C VAL A 44 -19.23 -2.32 3.11
N LEU A 45 -19.27 -1.90 4.37
CA LEU A 45 -19.12 -2.77 5.53
C LEU A 45 -20.22 -3.84 5.59
N ASP A 46 -21.46 -3.51 5.21
CA ASP A 46 -22.54 -4.50 5.15
C ASP A 46 -22.27 -5.61 4.13
N VAL A 47 -21.70 -5.26 2.97
CA VAL A 47 -21.27 -6.25 1.96
C VAL A 47 -20.09 -7.08 2.48
N VAL A 48 -19.10 -6.43 3.10
CA VAL A 48 -17.95 -7.11 3.70
C VAL A 48 -18.40 -8.10 4.77
N ARG A 49 -19.37 -7.73 5.61
CA ARG A 49 -19.95 -8.59 6.65
C ARG A 49 -20.66 -9.78 6.04
N LYS A 50 -21.51 -9.57 5.01
CA LYS A 50 -22.20 -10.64 4.29
C LYS A 50 -21.24 -11.67 3.69
N GLU A 51 -20.13 -11.23 3.09
CA GLU A 51 -19.13 -12.15 2.53
C GLU A 51 -18.31 -12.84 3.64
N SER A 52 -18.00 -12.12 4.73
CA SER A 52 -17.27 -12.68 5.88
C SER A 52 -18.07 -13.76 6.61
N GLU A 53 -19.37 -13.56 6.81
CA GLU A 53 -20.28 -14.56 7.40
C GLU A 53 -20.45 -15.81 6.52
N SER A 54 -20.20 -15.68 5.21
CA SER A 54 -20.28 -16.82 4.28
C SER A 54 -19.03 -17.70 4.26
N CYS A 55 -17.97 -17.29 4.95
CA CYS A 55 -16.71 -18.02 5.03
C CYS A 55 -16.68 -18.96 6.26
N ASP A 56 -16.24 -20.20 6.07
CA ASP A 56 -16.08 -21.16 7.17
C ASP A 56 -14.98 -20.71 8.16
N CYS A 57 -13.85 -20.23 7.65
CA CYS A 57 -12.75 -19.68 8.44
C CYS A 57 -12.06 -18.55 7.68
N LEU A 58 -12.46 -17.32 7.96
CA LEU A 58 -11.87 -16.12 7.35
C LEU A 58 -10.44 -15.91 7.85
N GLN A 59 -9.47 -15.86 6.94
CA GLN A 59 -8.07 -15.58 7.31
C GLN A 59 -7.82 -14.08 7.52
N GLY A 60 -8.38 -13.24 6.66
CA GLY A 60 -8.06 -11.83 6.61
C GLY A 60 -8.65 -11.13 5.39
N PHE A 61 -8.28 -9.87 5.23
CA PHE A 61 -8.69 -8.99 4.15
C PHE A 61 -7.49 -8.55 3.32
N GLN A 62 -7.71 -8.37 2.02
CA GLN A 62 -6.72 -7.79 1.12
C GLN A 62 -7.34 -6.56 0.44
N LEU A 63 -6.74 -5.39 0.62
CA LEU A 63 -7.18 -4.15 -0.02
C LEU A 63 -6.22 -3.71 -1.12
N THR A 64 -6.72 -3.50 -2.33
CA THR A 64 -5.95 -2.89 -3.43
C THR A 64 -6.37 -1.44 -3.58
N HIS A 65 -5.45 -0.50 -3.35
CA HIS A 65 -5.76 0.92 -3.49
C HIS A 65 -4.56 1.74 -3.99
N SER A 66 -4.81 2.98 -4.39
CA SER A 66 -3.75 3.96 -4.67
C SER A 66 -3.68 4.99 -3.56
N LEU A 67 -2.46 5.33 -3.13
CA LEU A 67 -2.25 6.33 -2.08
C LEU A 67 -2.31 7.76 -2.62
N GLY A 68 -2.09 7.95 -3.92
CA GLY A 68 -2.14 9.27 -4.57
C GLY A 68 -3.56 9.78 -4.87
N GLY A 69 -4.55 8.89 -4.96
CA GLY A 69 -5.95 9.26 -5.24
C GLY A 69 -6.63 9.95 -4.06
N GLY A 70 -7.94 10.20 -4.14
CA GLY A 70 -8.77 10.64 -3.00
C GLY A 70 -9.59 9.51 -2.37
N THR A 71 -10.19 8.66 -3.21
CA THR A 71 -11.01 7.53 -2.75
C THR A 71 -10.15 6.36 -2.28
N GLY A 72 -9.14 5.96 -3.07
CA GLY A 72 -8.25 4.85 -2.71
C GLY A 72 -7.45 5.13 -1.44
N SER A 73 -7.09 6.39 -1.24
CA SER A 73 -6.34 6.88 -0.09
C SER A 73 -7.28 7.08 1.11
N GLY A 74 -8.14 8.10 1.09
CA GLY A 74 -8.99 8.50 2.22
C GLY A 74 -10.07 7.49 2.59
N MET A 75 -10.92 7.09 1.64
CA MET A 75 -11.95 6.09 1.91
C MET A 75 -11.33 4.71 2.14
N GLY A 76 -10.24 4.40 1.44
CA GLY A 76 -9.50 3.16 1.62
C GLY A 76 -8.95 3.01 3.03
N THR A 77 -8.32 4.04 3.59
CA THR A 77 -7.82 3.99 4.97
C THR A 77 -8.94 4.01 6.01
N LEU A 78 -10.04 4.73 5.75
CA LEU A 78 -11.23 4.67 6.59
C LEU A 78 -11.79 3.24 6.68
N LEU A 79 -11.88 2.55 5.53
CA LEU A 79 -12.32 1.16 5.47
C LEU A 79 -11.39 0.23 6.25
N ILE A 80 -10.07 0.41 6.13
CA ILE A 80 -9.09 -0.38 6.88
C ILE A 80 -9.34 -0.22 8.39
N SER A 81 -9.45 1.03 8.87
CA SER A 81 -9.70 1.33 10.28
C SER A 81 -11.01 0.68 10.77
N LYS A 82 -12.10 0.82 10.02
CA LYS A 82 -13.40 0.21 10.37
C LYS A 82 -13.37 -1.32 10.36
N ILE A 83 -12.69 -1.93 9.40
CA ILE A 83 -12.53 -3.38 9.35
C ILE A 83 -11.66 -3.86 10.52
N ARG A 84 -10.63 -3.10 10.93
CA ARG A 84 -9.80 -3.42 12.09
C ARG A 84 -10.59 -3.33 13.40
N GLU A 85 -11.50 -2.36 13.51
CA GLU A 85 -12.44 -2.26 14.64
C GLU A 85 -13.40 -3.46 14.71
N GLU A 86 -13.97 -3.89 13.57
CA GLU A 86 -14.97 -4.98 13.54
C GLU A 86 -14.30 -6.38 13.58
N TYR A 87 -13.11 -6.53 13.03
CA TYR A 87 -12.38 -7.79 12.89
C TYR A 87 -10.92 -7.68 13.39
N PRO A 88 -10.68 -7.41 14.69
CA PRO A 88 -9.33 -7.18 15.22
C PRO A 88 -8.39 -8.39 15.10
N ASP A 89 -8.93 -9.60 15.17
CA ASP A 89 -8.16 -10.85 15.11
C ASP A 89 -7.81 -11.30 13.68
N ARG A 90 -8.22 -10.55 12.65
CA ARG A 90 -8.04 -10.91 11.24
C ARG A 90 -6.89 -10.12 10.65
N ILE A 91 -6.13 -10.78 9.77
CA ILE A 91 -4.99 -10.16 9.09
C ILE A 91 -5.50 -9.14 8.07
N MET A 92 -4.91 -7.96 8.06
CA MET A 92 -5.19 -6.89 7.11
C MET A 92 -3.97 -6.64 6.22
N ASN A 93 -4.09 -7.02 4.95
CA ASN A 93 -3.05 -6.84 3.95
C ASN A 93 -3.45 -5.77 2.93
N THR A 94 -2.49 -4.98 2.48
CA THR A 94 -2.73 -3.97 1.44
C THR A 94 -1.75 -4.08 0.28
N PHE A 95 -2.26 -3.85 -0.93
CA PHE A 95 -1.48 -3.63 -2.13
C PHE A 95 -1.61 -2.16 -2.49
N SER A 96 -0.59 -1.40 -2.10
CA SER A 96 -0.65 0.05 -2.04
C SER A 96 0.17 0.66 -3.16
N VAL A 97 -0.51 1.25 -4.14
CA VAL A 97 0.14 1.90 -5.28
C VAL A 97 0.62 3.28 -4.87
N MET A 98 1.94 3.44 -4.87
CA MET A 98 2.62 4.68 -4.51
C MET A 98 2.60 5.65 -5.70
N PRO A 99 2.35 6.95 -5.46
CA PRO A 99 2.32 7.94 -6.52
C PRO A 99 3.71 8.19 -7.10
N SER A 100 3.73 8.66 -8.35
CA SER A 100 4.97 9.10 -9.02
C SER A 100 4.69 10.28 -9.94
N PRO A 101 5.50 11.35 -9.85
CA PRO A 101 5.42 12.49 -10.77
C PRO A 101 5.66 12.13 -12.24
N LYS A 102 6.26 10.98 -12.53
CA LYS A 102 6.48 10.51 -13.91
C LYS A 102 5.21 9.95 -14.57
N VAL A 103 4.23 9.54 -13.76
CA VAL A 103 3.05 8.79 -14.19
C VAL A 103 1.76 9.60 -14.02
N SER A 104 1.75 10.59 -13.12
CA SER A 104 0.58 11.42 -12.83
C SER A 104 0.88 12.91 -12.85
N ASP A 105 -0.07 13.68 -13.40
CA ASP A 105 -0.05 15.14 -13.43
C ASP A 105 -0.68 15.78 -12.18
N THR A 106 -1.18 14.98 -11.24
CA THR A 106 -1.83 15.49 -10.02
C THR A 106 -0.78 15.92 -9.01
N VAL A 107 -0.84 17.19 -8.59
CA VAL A 107 0.16 17.76 -7.68
C VAL A 107 -0.07 17.42 -6.21
N VAL A 108 -1.29 17.05 -5.81
CA VAL A 108 -1.67 16.81 -4.41
C VAL A 108 -1.45 15.36 -3.94
N GLU A 109 -0.94 14.48 -4.80
CA GLU A 109 -0.71 13.07 -4.47
C GLU A 109 0.22 12.85 -3.27
N PRO A 110 1.30 13.63 -3.07
CA PRO A 110 2.14 13.47 -1.88
C PRO A 110 1.39 13.73 -0.56
N TYR A 111 0.44 14.67 -0.53
CA TYR A 111 -0.41 14.87 0.65
C TYR A 111 -1.27 13.65 0.93
N ASN A 112 -1.98 13.16 -0.09
CA ASN A 112 -2.84 11.98 0.04
C ASN A 112 -2.04 10.75 0.48
N ALA A 113 -0.82 10.59 -0.04
CA ALA A 113 0.04 9.47 0.29
C ALA A 113 0.58 9.55 1.72
N THR A 114 1.08 10.70 2.17
CA THR A 114 1.56 10.87 3.56
C THR A 114 0.45 10.61 4.58
N LEU A 115 -0.74 11.17 4.35
CA LEU A 115 -1.90 10.95 5.21
C LEU A 115 -2.33 9.48 5.23
N SER A 116 -2.23 8.80 4.08
CA SER A 116 -2.60 7.39 4.02
C SER A 116 -1.59 6.48 4.69
N VAL A 117 -0.29 6.75 4.52
CA VAL A 117 0.76 5.95 5.15
C VAL A 117 0.65 6.02 6.67
N HIS A 118 0.37 7.19 7.25
CA HIS A 118 0.11 7.33 8.68
C HIS A 118 -0.97 6.33 9.16
N GLN A 119 -2.08 6.21 8.43
CA GLN A 119 -3.14 5.26 8.75
C GLN A 119 -2.77 3.79 8.51
N LEU A 120 -1.92 3.51 7.51
CA LEU A 120 -1.45 2.16 7.19
C LEU A 120 -0.51 1.61 8.27
N VAL A 121 0.36 2.46 8.83
CA VAL A 121 1.34 2.10 9.87
C VAL A 121 0.65 1.49 11.11
N GLU A 122 -0.56 1.95 11.45
CA GLU A 122 -1.24 1.49 12.66
C GLU A 122 -2.25 0.36 12.38
N ASN A 123 -2.92 0.38 11.23
CA ASN A 123 -4.09 -0.45 10.99
C ASN A 123 -3.84 -1.65 10.06
N THR A 124 -2.64 -1.81 9.51
CA THR A 124 -2.32 -2.93 8.60
C THR A 124 -1.22 -3.82 9.16
N ASP A 125 -1.33 -5.11 8.86
CA ASP A 125 -0.33 -6.10 9.28
C ASP A 125 0.72 -6.32 8.19
N GLU A 126 0.37 -6.15 6.90
CA GLU A 126 1.30 -6.20 5.77
C GLU A 126 0.91 -5.18 4.68
N THR A 127 1.86 -4.37 4.23
CA THR A 127 1.64 -3.41 3.14
C THR A 127 2.65 -3.64 2.02
N TYR A 128 2.16 -4.10 0.85
CA TYR A 128 2.97 -4.27 -0.34
C TYR A 128 3.03 -2.96 -1.14
N CYS A 129 4.18 -2.29 -1.10
CA CYS A 129 4.42 -1.01 -1.73
C CYS A 129 4.68 -1.16 -3.24
N ILE A 130 3.69 -0.84 -4.07
CA ILE A 130 3.81 -0.89 -5.52
C ILE A 130 4.20 0.49 -6.03
N ASP A 131 5.48 0.70 -6.35
CA ASP A 131 5.97 1.99 -6.83
C ASP A 131 5.73 2.19 -8.34
N ASN A 132 4.85 3.12 -8.70
CA ASN A 132 4.62 3.51 -10.09
C ASN A 132 5.89 4.04 -10.77
N GLU A 133 6.80 4.67 -10.03
CA GLU A 133 8.08 5.12 -10.58
C GLU A 133 8.95 3.94 -11.01
N ALA A 134 9.09 2.94 -10.13
CA ALA A 134 9.84 1.74 -10.40
C ALA A 134 9.20 0.94 -11.56
N LEU A 135 7.87 0.81 -11.57
CA LEU A 135 7.17 0.14 -12.66
C LEU A 135 7.37 0.87 -14.01
N TYR A 136 7.30 2.20 -14.01
CA TYR A 136 7.54 2.99 -15.21
C TYR A 136 8.98 2.81 -15.71
N ASP A 137 9.96 2.90 -14.82
CA ASP A 137 11.37 2.72 -15.16
C ASP A 137 11.66 1.30 -15.66
N ILE A 138 11.01 0.27 -15.12
CA ILE A 138 11.08 -1.11 -15.64
C ILE A 138 10.50 -1.17 -17.06
N CYS A 139 9.29 -0.66 -17.28
CA CYS A 139 8.68 -0.67 -18.61
C CYS A 139 9.52 0.09 -19.65
N PHE A 140 10.03 1.26 -19.27
CA PHE A 140 10.80 2.12 -20.16
C PHE A 140 12.23 1.60 -20.41
N ARG A 141 12.99 1.32 -19.34
CA ARG A 141 14.42 0.96 -19.45
C ARG A 141 14.62 -0.52 -19.75
N THR A 142 13.85 -1.39 -19.12
CA THR A 142 14.03 -2.86 -19.18
C THR A 142 13.22 -3.47 -20.32
N LEU A 143 11.92 -3.13 -20.42
CA LEU A 143 11.04 -3.68 -21.46
C LEU A 143 11.10 -2.91 -22.79
N LYS A 144 11.80 -1.76 -22.80
CA LYS A 144 11.99 -0.88 -23.99
C LYS A 144 10.69 -0.36 -24.58
N LEU A 145 9.67 -0.14 -23.74
CA LEU A 145 8.43 0.51 -24.15
C LEU A 145 8.64 2.03 -24.16
N THR A 146 8.45 2.67 -25.32
CA THR A 146 8.67 4.12 -25.47
C THR A 146 7.67 4.96 -24.70
N THR A 147 6.44 4.48 -24.57
CA THR A 147 5.34 5.13 -23.84
C THR A 147 4.58 4.09 -23.03
N PRO A 148 5.05 3.76 -21.81
CA PRO A 148 4.37 2.82 -20.93
C PRO A 148 2.93 3.27 -20.63
N THR A 149 1.97 2.37 -20.81
CA THR A 149 0.56 2.63 -20.45
C THR A 149 0.22 2.03 -19.09
N TYR A 150 -0.87 2.47 -18.46
CA TYR A 150 -1.38 1.81 -17.23
C TYR A 150 -1.66 0.32 -17.43
N GLY A 151 -2.01 -0.12 -18.65
CA GLY A 151 -2.16 -1.55 -18.95
C GLY A 151 -0.86 -2.33 -18.81
N ASP A 152 0.27 -1.73 -19.20
CA ASP A 152 1.60 -2.34 -19.09
C ASP A 152 2.07 -2.40 -17.63
N LEU A 153 1.84 -1.32 -16.87
CA LEU A 153 2.14 -1.28 -15.44
C LEU A 153 1.29 -2.31 -14.68
N ASN A 154 -0.02 -2.35 -14.96
CA ASN A 154 -0.95 -3.27 -14.31
C ASN A 154 -0.65 -4.74 -14.67
N HIS A 155 -0.04 -5.01 -15.82
CA HIS A 155 0.43 -6.35 -16.15
C HIS A 155 1.51 -6.82 -15.16
N LEU A 156 2.51 -5.97 -14.88
CA LEU A 156 3.55 -6.26 -13.89
C LEU A 156 2.95 -6.41 -12.49
N VAL A 157 2.06 -5.49 -12.10
CA VAL A 157 1.36 -5.56 -10.80
C VAL A 157 0.59 -6.87 -10.66
N SER A 158 -0.17 -7.28 -11.68
CA SER A 158 -0.93 -8.53 -11.64
C SER A 158 -0.04 -9.77 -11.49
N ALA A 159 1.14 -9.77 -12.12
CA ALA A 159 2.11 -10.86 -12.02
C ALA A 159 2.69 -10.93 -10.60
N THR A 160 3.07 -9.78 -10.04
CA THR A 160 3.54 -9.64 -8.67
C THR A 160 2.49 -10.09 -7.65
N MET A 161 1.27 -9.57 -7.74
CA MET A 161 0.16 -9.96 -6.84
C MET A 161 -0.16 -11.45 -6.94
N SER A 162 -0.14 -12.01 -8.15
CA SER A 162 -0.29 -13.44 -8.35
C SER A 162 0.84 -14.21 -7.64
N GLY A 163 2.08 -13.76 -7.74
CA GLY A 163 3.24 -14.34 -7.06
C GLY A 163 3.08 -14.35 -5.53
N VAL A 164 2.80 -13.19 -4.94
CA VAL A 164 2.59 -13.04 -3.48
C VAL A 164 1.49 -13.97 -2.98
N THR A 165 0.34 -14.00 -3.67
CA THR A 165 -0.81 -14.83 -3.27
C THR A 165 -0.70 -16.31 -3.67
N THR A 166 0.38 -16.73 -4.34
CA THR A 166 0.54 -18.12 -4.81
C THR A 166 0.56 -19.11 -3.64
N CYS A 167 1.23 -18.76 -2.54
CA CYS A 167 1.32 -19.61 -1.35
C CYS A 167 -0.05 -19.90 -0.70
N LEU A 168 -1.01 -18.97 -0.82
CA LEU A 168 -2.36 -19.12 -0.29
C LEU A 168 -3.26 -19.93 -1.23
N ARG A 169 -3.09 -19.75 -2.55
CA ARG A 169 -3.91 -20.41 -3.58
C ARG A 169 -3.46 -21.84 -3.87
N PHE A 170 -2.17 -22.10 -3.76
CA PHE A 170 -1.55 -23.39 -4.01
C PHE A 170 -0.66 -23.73 -2.80
N PRO A 171 -1.25 -24.28 -1.72
CA PRO A 171 -0.48 -24.65 -0.54
C PRO A 171 0.56 -25.70 -0.95
N GLY A 172 1.84 -25.30 -0.86
CA GLY A 172 2.95 -26.20 -1.08
C GLY A 172 3.16 -27.11 0.13
N GLN A 173 4.39 -27.60 0.32
CA GLN A 173 4.74 -28.30 1.56
C GLN A 173 4.75 -27.36 2.78
N LEU A 174 4.93 -26.06 2.54
CA LEU A 174 4.84 -25.04 3.56
C LEU A 174 3.37 -24.63 3.71
N ASN A 175 2.69 -25.16 4.72
CA ASN A 175 1.36 -24.70 5.13
C ASN A 175 1.49 -23.32 5.80
N ALA A 176 1.61 -22.27 5.00
CA ALA A 176 1.66 -20.88 5.45
C ALA A 176 0.29 -20.24 5.28
N ASP A 177 -0.36 -19.92 6.40
CA ASP A 177 -1.48 -18.99 6.43
C ASP A 177 -0.94 -17.56 6.40
N LEU A 178 -1.84 -16.58 6.16
CA LEU A 178 -1.48 -15.16 6.17
C LEU A 178 -0.78 -14.75 7.46
N ARG A 179 -1.23 -15.27 8.60
CA ARG A 179 -0.64 -14.96 9.91
C ARG A 179 0.80 -15.45 10.04
N LYS A 180 1.12 -16.65 9.54
CA LYS A 180 2.49 -17.19 9.56
C LYS A 180 3.39 -16.49 8.57
N LEU A 181 2.87 -15.96 7.47
CA LEU A 181 3.66 -15.08 6.60
C LEU A 181 4.02 -13.80 7.33
N ALA A 182 3.03 -13.14 7.95
CA ALA A 182 3.24 -11.91 8.72
C ALA A 182 4.27 -12.11 9.84
N VAL A 183 4.14 -13.16 10.65
CA VAL A 183 5.07 -13.46 11.76
C VAL A 183 6.50 -13.73 11.26
N ASN A 184 6.68 -14.31 10.08
CA ASN A 184 8.01 -14.61 9.55
C ASN A 184 8.65 -13.44 8.80
N MET A 185 7.85 -12.52 8.27
CA MET A 185 8.31 -11.44 7.40
C MET A 185 8.35 -10.08 8.09
N VAL A 186 7.59 -9.90 9.18
CA VAL A 186 7.49 -8.64 9.95
C VAL A 186 8.19 -8.83 11.31
N PRO A 187 9.48 -8.48 11.43
CA PRO A 187 10.18 -8.54 12.71
C PRO A 187 9.72 -7.45 13.69
N PHE A 188 9.31 -6.29 13.16
CA PHE A 188 8.85 -5.16 13.96
C PHE A 188 7.46 -4.69 13.47
N PRO A 189 6.46 -4.52 14.36
CA PRO A 189 5.09 -4.24 13.95
C PRO A 189 4.91 -3.02 13.04
N ARG A 190 5.72 -1.97 13.19
CA ARG A 190 5.67 -0.76 12.34
C ARG A 190 6.37 -0.92 10.99
N LEU A 191 7.30 -1.87 10.87
CA LEU A 191 8.10 -2.10 9.66
C LEU A 191 7.51 -3.24 8.81
N HIS A 192 6.22 -3.14 8.52
CA HIS A 192 5.48 -4.12 7.72
C HIS A 192 5.31 -3.71 6.24
N PHE A 193 6.14 -2.78 5.76
CA PHE A 193 6.11 -2.34 4.37
C PHE A 193 7.07 -3.19 3.54
N PHE A 194 6.53 -3.91 2.56
CA PHE A 194 7.28 -4.78 1.68
C PHE A 194 7.49 -4.14 0.32
N MET A 195 8.70 -4.28 -0.22
CA MET A 195 8.98 -4.01 -1.63
C MET A 195 8.79 -5.31 -2.43
N PRO A 196 7.70 -5.44 -3.20
CA PRO A 196 7.55 -6.58 -4.06
C PRO A 196 8.54 -6.52 -5.24
N GLY A 197 9.34 -7.57 -5.38
CA GLY A 197 10.17 -7.81 -6.57
C GLY A 197 9.58 -8.94 -7.43
N PHE A 198 9.67 -8.80 -8.75
CA PHE A 198 9.37 -9.89 -9.66
C PHE A 198 10.56 -10.14 -10.59
N ALA A 199 11.01 -11.39 -10.65
CA ALA A 199 12.04 -11.82 -11.59
C ALA A 199 11.63 -13.16 -12.23
N PRO A 200 11.86 -13.35 -13.54
CA PRO A 200 12.52 -12.42 -14.47
C PRO A 200 11.53 -11.41 -15.11
N LEU A 201 11.94 -10.14 -15.18
CA LEU A 201 11.23 -9.09 -15.93
C LEU A 201 11.51 -9.25 -17.43
N THR A 202 10.71 -10.09 -18.09
CA THR A 202 10.88 -10.38 -19.52
C THR A 202 9.88 -9.61 -20.37
N SER A 203 10.39 -8.95 -21.42
CA SER A 203 9.52 -8.45 -22.49
C SER A 203 8.92 -9.65 -23.24
N ARG A 204 7.67 -9.51 -23.70
CA ARG A 204 6.94 -10.56 -24.44
C ARG A 204 7.71 -11.08 -25.67
N GLY A 205 8.65 -10.29 -26.21
CA GLY A 205 9.51 -10.66 -27.34
C GLY A 205 10.92 -11.18 -27.01
N SER A 206 11.35 -11.16 -25.74
CA SER A 206 12.78 -11.37 -25.37
C SER A 206 13.02 -12.42 -24.29
N GLN A 207 12.10 -13.37 -24.11
CA GLN A 207 12.20 -14.39 -23.06
C GLN A 207 13.44 -15.30 -23.13
N GLN A 208 14.11 -15.41 -24.29
CA GLN A 208 15.18 -16.39 -24.50
C GLN A 208 16.61 -15.92 -24.18
N TYR A 209 16.87 -14.64 -23.84
CA TYR A 209 18.26 -14.11 -23.81
C TYR A 209 18.62 -13.19 -22.62
N ARG A 210 18.29 -13.56 -21.37
CA ARG A 210 18.81 -12.80 -20.22
C ARG A 210 19.29 -13.68 -19.07
N ALA A 211 20.60 -13.71 -18.86
CA ALA A 211 21.19 -14.15 -17.60
C ALA A 211 21.07 -13.00 -16.58
N LEU A 212 20.40 -13.23 -15.46
CA LEU A 212 20.31 -12.28 -14.34
C LEU A 212 21.36 -12.67 -13.31
N THR A 213 22.06 -11.68 -12.74
CA THR A 213 23.06 -11.94 -11.68
C THR A 213 22.43 -11.72 -10.29
N VAL A 214 22.86 -12.51 -9.30
CA VAL A 214 22.37 -12.40 -7.90
C VAL A 214 22.50 -10.97 -7.35
N PRO A 215 23.61 -10.23 -7.58
CA PRO A 215 23.73 -8.86 -7.11
C PRO A 215 22.70 -7.89 -7.73
N GLU A 216 22.35 -8.05 -9.01
CA GLU A 216 21.31 -7.23 -9.66
C GLU A 216 19.92 -7.49 -9.08
N LEU A 217 19.65 -8.72 -8.62
CA LEU A 217 18.41 -9.07 -7.93
C LEU A 217 18.39 -8.49 -6.50
N THR A 218 19.50 -8.57 -5.77
CA THR A 218 19.60 -8.05 -4.39
C THR A 218 19.50 -6.52 -4.35
N GLN A 219 20.10 -5.81 -5.32
CA GLN A 219 20.07 -4.34 -5.35
C GLN A 219 18.66 -3.77 -5.64
N GLN A 220 17.75 -4.56 -6.22
CA GLN A 220 16.35 -4.18 -6.44
C GLN A 220 15.49 -4.27 -5.16
N ILE A 221 15.99 -4.91 -4.10
CA ILE A 221 15.19 -5.28 -2.92
C ILE A 221 15.37 -4.28 -1.75
N THR A 222 16.43 -3.46 -1.71
CA THR A 222 16.87 -2.77 -0.48
C THR A 222 16.72 -1.24 -0.44
N ALA A 223 15.70 -0.64 -1.08
CA ALA A 223 15.57 0.82 -1.18
C ALA A 223 14.24 1.40 -0.66
N ILE A 224 13.55 0.74 0.28
CA ILE A 224 12.19 1.17 0.67
C ILE A 224 12.16 2.53 1.34
N GLN A 225 13.20 2.88 2.10
CA GLN A 225 13.35 4.21 2.71
C GLN A 225 13.45 5.34 1.67
N GLU A 226 13.99 5.07 0.47
CA GLU A 226 14.12 6.09 -0.56
C GLU A 226 12.73 6.50 -1.08
N LEU A 227 11.78 5.55 -1.07
CA LEU A 227 10.39 5.81 -1.42
C LEU A 227 9.74 6.77 -0.44
N PHE A 228 9.86 6.51 0.86
CA PHE A 228 9.29 7.38 1.90
C PHE A 228 9.97 8.75 1.95
N LYS A 229 11.30 8.80 1.83
CA LYS A 229 12.05 10.07 1.72
C LYS A 229 11.58 10.90 0.52
N ARG A 230 11.39 10.28 -0.65
CA ARG A 230 10.90 10.95 -1.86
C ARG A 230 9.50 11.56 -1.66
N ILE A 231 8.58 10.82 -1.06
CA ILE A 231 7.21 11.32 -0.78
C ILE A 231 7.27 12.44 0.27
N SER A 232 8.03 12.26 1.34
CA SER A 232 8.20 13.25 2.42
C SER A 232 8.79 14.57 1.89
N GLU A 233 9.85 14.52 1.07
CA GLU A 233 10.45 15.73 0.47
C GLU A 233 9.44 16.54 -0.37
N GLN A 234 8.62 15.85 -1.17
CA GLN A 234 7.57 16.48 -1.97
C GLN A 234 6.45 17.06 -1.10
N PHE A 235 6.05 16.33 -0.06
CA PHE A 235 5.10 16.78 0.95
C PHE A 235 5.58 18.07 1.61
N THR A 236 6.79 18.07 2.19
CA THR A 236 7.36 19.21 2.91
C THR A 236 7.50 20.42 2.00
N ALA A 237 7.90 20.23 0.73
CA ALA A 237 8.03 21.33 -0.23
C ALA A 237 6.70 22.04 -0.51
N MET A 238 5.59 21.29 -0.55
CA MET A 238 4.25 21.86 -0.72
C MET A 238 3.69 22.45 0.58
N PHE A 239 3.87 21.72 1.69
CA PHE A 239 3.32 22.10 3.00
C PHE A 239 3.92 23.41 3.51
N ARG A 240 5.24 23.61 3.32
CA ARG A 240 5.92 24.89 3.63
C ARG A 240 5.33 26.10 2.91
N ARG A 241 4.74 25.89 1.73
CA ARG A 241 4.09 26.95 0.93
C ARG A 241 2.59 27.06 1.19
N LYS A 242 2.03 26.20 2.06
CA LYS A 242 0.60 26.04 2.29
C LYS A 242 -0.20 25.85 1.00
N ALA A 243 0.42 25.23 -0.02
CA ALA A 243 -0.22 25.02 -1.30
C ALA A 243 -1.36 24.01 -1.14
N PHE A 244 -2.52 24.29 -1.73
CA PHE A 244 -3.71 23.41 -1.77
C PHE A 244 -4.32 22.98 -0.43
N LEU A 245 -3.79 23.42 0.72
CA LEU A 245 -4.30 23.06 2.06
C LEU A 245 -5.79 23.36 2.25
N HIS A 246 -6.25 24.50 1.73
CA HIS A 246 -7.66 24.92 1.82
C HIS A 246 -8.65 23.92 1.20
N TRP A 247 -8.21 23.02 0.31
CA TRP A 247 -9.07 21.96 -0.22
C TRP A 247 -9.32 20.87 0.82
N TYR A 248 -8.38 20.63 1.72
CA TYR A 248 -8.49 19.62 2.77
C TYR A 248 -9.18 20.18 4.01
N THR A 249 -8.78 21.37 4.45
CA THR A 249 -9.41 22.03 5.61
C THR A 249 -10.86 22.45 5.33
N GLY A 250 -11.20 22.70 4.06
CA GLY A 250 -12.58 22.92 3.62
C GLY A 250 -13.50 21.70 3.77
N GLU A 251 -12.94 20.50 3.88
CA GLU A 251 -13.67 19.24 4.08
C GLU A 251 -13.70 18.80 5.56
N GLY A 252 -13.24 19.66 6.48
CA GLY A 252 -13.31 19.43 7.93
C GLY A 252 -12.05 18.88 8.59
N MET A 253 -10.95 18.75 7.84
CA MET A 253 -9.65 18.28 8.33
C MET A 253 -8.86 19.40 9.04
N ASP A 254 -8.19 19.11 10.16
CA ASP A 254 -7.33 20.08 10.84
C ASP A 254 -5.95 20.18 10.13
N GLU A 255 -5.34 21.37 10.12
CA GLU A 255 -3.94 21.54 9.69
C GLU A 255 -2.96 20.77 10.59
N MET A 256 -3.32 20.50 11.85
CA MET A 256 -2.50 19.69 12.75
C MET A 256 -2.32 18.25 12.27
N GLU A 257 -3.34 17.65 11.64
CA GLU A 257 -3.26 16.29 11.09
C GLU A 257 -2.16 16.17 10.01
N PHE A 258 -1.91 17.23 9.23
CA PHE A 258 -0.80 17.25 8.28
C PHE A 258 0.56 17.20 8.97
N THR A 259 0.69 17.91 10.09
CA THR A 259 1.94 17.98 10.85
C THR A 259 2.21 16.64 11.55
N GLU A 260 1.17 16.02 12.10
CA GLU A 260 1.24 14.70 12.71
C GLU A 260 1.65 13.64 11.67
N ALA A 261 1.01 13.64 10.50
CA ALA A 261 1.34 12.70 9.43
C ALA A 261 2.78 12.89 8.89
N GLU A 262 3.26 14.14 8.80
CA GLU A 262 4.65 14.43 8.45
C GLU A 262 5.63 13.90 9.50
N SER A 263 5.34 14.12 10.79
CA SER A 263 6.17 13.59 11.89
C SER A 263 6.24 12.07 11.84
N ASN A 264 5.08 11.41 11.75
CA ASN A 264 4.97 9.96 11.71
C ASN A 264 5.75 9.34 10.54
N MET A 265 5.71 9.98 9.37
CA MET A 265 6.49 9.55 8.21
C MET A 265 8.00 9.66 8.47
N ASN A 266 8.45 10.75 9.09
CA ASN A 266 9.86 10.96 9.40
C ASN A 266 10.35 10.02 10.52
N ASP A 267 9.50 9.72 11.50
CA ASP A 267 9.77 8.76 12.55
C ASP A 267 9.93 7.36 11.95
N LEU A 268 9.04 6.95 11.05
CA LEU A 268 9.14 5.69 10.31
C LEU A 268 10.46 5.60 9.51
N VAL A 269 10.83 6.66 8.79
CA VAL A 269 12.11 6.72 8.06
C VAL A 269 13.30 6.59 9.01
N SER A 270 13.22 7.19 10.20
CA SER A 270 14.28 7.14 11.20
C SER A 270 14.41 5.74 11.81
N GLU A 271 13.30 5.05 12.08
CA GLU A 271 13.30 3.65 12.51
C GLU A 271 13.97 2.75 11.46
N TYR A 272 13.64 2.89 10.18
CA TYR A 272 14.31 2.15 9.10
C TYR A 272 15.82 2.42 9.06
N GLN A 273 16.24 3.67 9.27
CA GLN A 273 17.65 4.04 9.27
C GLN A 273 18.39 3.44 10.47
N GLN A 274 17.77 3.46 11.64
CA GLN A 274 18.34 2.89 12.87
C GLN A 274 18.65 1.39 12.69
N TYR A 275 17.71 0.61 12.17
CA TYR A 275 17.94 -0.83 11.94
C TYR A 275 18.90 -1.13 10.80
N GLN A 276 19.04 -0.22 9.83
CA GLN A 276 20.03 -0.37 8.77
C GLN A 276 21.46 -0.14 9.31
N ASP A 277 21.63 0.81 10.21
CA ASP A 277 22.92 1.17 10.79
C ASP A 277 23.29 0.26 11.99
N ALA A 278 22.31 -0.43 12.57
CA ALA A 278 22.53 -1.41 13.64
C ALA A 278 23.48 -2.53 13.18
N THR A 279 24.59 -2.67 13.89
CA THR A 279 25.54 -3.78 13.69
C THR A 279 25.22 -4.92 14.64
N ALA A 280 25.55 -6.16 14.25
CA ALA A 280 25.19 -7.37 15.00
C ALA A 280 25.70 -7.42 16.45
N ASP A 281 26.67 -6.58 16.81
CA ASP A 281 27.25 -6.52 18.16
C ASP A 281 26.41 -5.67 19.16
N GLU A 282 25.46 -4.85 18.69
CA GLU A 282 24.59 -4.01 19.54
C GLU A 282 23.23 -4.66 19.86
N GLN A 283 22.88 -5.78 19.21
CA GLN A 283 21.60 -6.47 19.43
C GLN A 283 21.48 -7.14 20.81
N GLY A 284 22.59 -7.32 21.53
CA GLY A 284 22.59 -7.92 22.87
C GLY A 284 22.16 -6.99 24.00
N GLU A 285 22.09 -5.67 23.77
CA GLU A 285 21.71 -4.70 24.81
C GLU A 285 20.21 -4.31 24.76
N PHE A 286 19.51 -4.57 23.64
CA PHE A 286 18.09 -4.24 23.50
C PHE A 286 17.14 -5.28 24.14
N GLU A 287 17.60 -6.50 24.40
CA GLU A 287 16.78 -7.52 25.08
C GLU A 287 16.72 -7.33 26.62
N GLU A 288 17.60 -6.50 27.21
CA GLU A 288 17.65 -6.33 28.67
C GLU A 288 16.72 -5.21 29.19
N GLU A 289 16.29 -4.23 28.38
CA GLU A 289 15.47 -3.11 28.87
C GLU A 289 13.95 -3.39 28.95
N GLU A 290 13.41 -4.42 28.27
CA GLU A 290 11.97 -4.75 28.35
C GLU A 290 11.61 -5.71 29.52
N GLY A 291 12.59 -6.10 30.35
CA GLY A 291 12.43 -7.11 31.40
C GLY A 291 12.34 -6.62 32.85
N GLU A 292 12.53 -5.33 33.14
CA GLU A 292 12.70 -4.86 34.54
C GLU A 292 11.45 -4.22 35.20
N ASP A 293 10.30 -4.15 34.54
CA ASP A 293 9.09 -3.51 35.10
C ASP A 293 8.02 -4.47 35.68
N GLU A 294 8.36 -5.74 35.95
CA GLU A 294 7.53 -6.63 36.78
C GLU A 294 8.35 -7.39 37.83
N ALA A 295 8.56 -6.76 39.00
CA ALA A 295 8.96 -7.43 40.25
C ALA A 295 8.38 -6.74 41.49
#